data_AF-A0A8H6ACJ6-F1
#
_entry.id   AF-A0A8H6ACJ6-F1
#
_cell.length_a   1.000
_cell.length_b   1.000
_cell.length_c   1.000
_cell.angle_alpha   90.00
_cell.angle_beta   90.00
_cell.angle_gamma   90.00
#
_symmetry.space_group_name_H-M   'P 1'
#
loop_
_entity.id
_entity.type
_entity.pdbx_description
1 polymer ?
#
loop_
_entity_poly.entity_id
_entity_poly.type
_entity_poly.pdbx_seq_one_letter_code
_entity_poly.pdbx_strand_id
1 'polypeptide(L)'
;METLVAYSVTYLVTSNSTLATLVAGLYGLLLKQPTKHLSIKAVLLCQSPGPVFSASDIDSFVRKIYNSSDCEWSCSRVSMDEDHQGQGRKAIHVELEHENMLYDDLLRELPIREICKKLVGLHKFKGYCFRIVPERGEKGLDEVGQVFGSCLLLMHLRELYDNCVGDVSGDERRLAKIALYSERFTNEFGGYAEFLSNEDIVRGVGAMEDPKLARMIEIFQRLHREYKEKPRRSVLKVT
;
A
#
# COMPACT_ATOMS: atom_id res chain seq x y z
N MET A 1 1.49 29.15 15.50
CA MET A 1 0.95 29.06 16.87
C MET A 1 1.17 27.62 17.29
N GLU A 2 2.35 27.32 17.84
CA GLU A 2 2.73 25.97 18.25
C GLU A 2 2.34 25.80 19.72
N THR A 3 1.30 25.00 19.98
CA THR A 3 0.92 24.61 21.33
C THR A 3 1.87 23.53 21.80
N LEU A 4 3.00 23.95 22.37
CA LEU A 4 3.83 23.13 23.25
C LEU A 4 2.99 22.78 24.49
N VAL A 5 2.34 21.62 24.47
CA VAL A 5 1.67 21.08 25.65
C VAL A 5 2.76 20.58 26.59
N ALA A 6 3.27 21.49 27.41
CA ALA A 6 4.16 21.15 28.50
C ALA A 6 3.32 20.45 29.59
N TYR A 7 3.39 19.13 29.63
CA TYR A 7 2.87 18.36 30.76
C TYR A 7 3.77 18.62 31.98
N SER A 8 3.40 19.60 32.79
CA SER A 8 4.06 19.84 34.08
C SER A 8 3.67 18.74 35.07
N VAL A 9 4.61 17.85 35.39
CA VAL A 9 4.46 16.85 36.46
C VAL A 9 4.82 17.53 37.79
N THR A 10 3.83 17.80 38.64
CA THR A 10 4.05 18.25 40.02
C THR A 10 4.50 17.05 40.86
N TYR A 11 5.79 16.99 41.20
CA TYR A 11 6.31 16.02 42.16
C TYR A 11 5.80 16.37 43.55
N LEU A 12 4.79 15.64 44.03
CA LEU A 12 4.43 15.68 45.44
C LEU A 12 5.55 14.98 46.21
N VAL A 13 6.34 15.78 46.93
CA VAL A 13 7.51 15.38 47.70
C VAL A 13 7.09 14.31 48.72
N THR A 14 7.29 13.05 48.35
CA THR A 14 7.44 11.97 49.32
C THR A 14 8.93 11.90 49.63
N SER A 15 9.26 11.84 50.92
CA SER A 15 10.60 11.99 51.51
C SER A 15 11.63 10.91 51.14
N ASN A 16 11.41 10.17 50.05
CA ASN A 16 12.23 9.04 49.65
C ASN A 16 12.73 9.22 48.20
N SER A 17 13.89 9.87 48.09
CA SER A 17 14.53 10.26 46.82
C SER A 17 14.77 9.08 45.87
N THR A 18 15.09 7.90 46.40
CA THR A 18 15.25 6.67 45.61
C THR A 18 13.97 6.22 44.93
N LEU A 19 12.82 6.36 45.60
CA LEU A 19 11.53 5.97 45.03
C LEU A 19 11.11 6.94 43.91
N ALA A 20 11.37 8.24 44.10
CA ALA A 20 11.12 9.25 43.07
C ALA A 20 11.99 9.04 41.81
N THR A 21 13.28 8.72 41.98
CA THR A 21 14.17 8.42 40.84
C THR A 21 13.77 7.14 40.12
N LEU A 22 13.31 6.13 40.85
CA LEU A 22 12.89 4.86 40.28
C LEU A 22 11.55 5.00 39.52
N VAL A 23 10.61 5.78 40.06
CA VAL A 23 9.36 6.14 39.37
C VAL A 23 9.65 7.00 38.14
N ALA A 24 10.55 7.99 38.22
CA ALA A 24 10.96 8.80 37.06
C ALA A 24 11.70 7.96 36.00
N GLY A 25 12.52 6.99 36.40
CA GLY A 25 13.19 6.06 35.50
C GLY A 25 12.22 5.11 34.80
N LEU A 26 11.26 4.55 35.54
CA LEU A 26 10.18 3.73 34.98
C LEU A 26 9.27 4.56 34.06
N TYR A 27 8.90 5.78 34.45
CA TYR A 27 8.14 6.68 33.58
C TYR A 27 8.92 7.07 32.33
N GLY A 28 10.23 7.36 32.45
CA GLY A 28 11.08 7.65 31.30
C GLY A 28 11.23 6.47 30.34
N LEU A 29 11.23 5.24 30.87
CA LEU A 29 11.23 4.00 30.08
C LEU A 29 9.86 3.71 29.45
N LEU A 30 8.76 4.01 30.16
CA LEU A 30 7.39 3.78 29.68
C LEU A 30 6.89 4.86 28.70
N LEU A 31 7.37 6.11 28.85
CA LEU A 31 7.04 7.23 27.96
C LEU A 31 7.93 7.29 26.73
N LYS A 32 9.15 6.74 26.77
CA LYS A 32 9.93 6.47 25.55
C LYS A 32 9.30 5.28 24.84
N GLN A 33 8.19 5.54 24.15
CA GLN A 33 7.75 4.62 23.11
C GLN A 33 8.91 4.45 22.12
N PRO A 34 9.23 3.20 21.72
CA PRO A 34 10.23 2.99 20.67
C PRO A 34 9.79 3.79 19.46
N THR A 35 10.70 4.61 18.91
CA THR A 35 10.45 5.33 17.66
C THR A 35 10.15 4.31 16.57
N LYS A 36 8.88 4.22 16.19
CA LYS A 36 8.42 3.35 15.12
C LYS A 36 8.69 4.07 13.80
N HIS A 37 9.57 3.52 12.97
CA HIS A 37 9.74 4.05 11.63
C HIS A 37 8.52 3.74 10.76
N LEU A 38 8.40 4.51 9.70
CA LEU A 38 7.38 4.31 8.68
C LEU A 38 7.61 2.95 8.01
N SER A 39 6.61 2.07 8.11
CA SER A 39 6.63 0.75 7.50
C SER A 39 5.38 0.55 6.64
N ILE A 40 5.56 -0.03 5.45
CA ILE A 40 4.48 -0.39 4.53
C ILE A 40 4.48 -1.89 4.27
N LYS A 41 3.29 -2.45 4.09
CA LYS A 41 3.08 -3.87 3.79
C LYS A 41 2.59 -4.06 2.37
N ALA A 42 3.38 -4.76 1.56
CA ALA A 42 3.05 -5.06 0.19
C ALA A 42 3.05 -6.57 -0.05
N VAL A 43 2.44 -6.98 -1.15
CA VAL A 43 2.34 -8.37 -1.58
C VAL A 43 2.80 -8.47 -3.03
N LEU A 44 3.76 -9.36 -3.28
CA LEU A 44 4.20 -9.69 -4.63
C LEU A 44 3.38 -10.87 -5.13
N LEU A 45 2.59 -10.62 -6.17
CA LEU A 45 1.81 -11.64 -6.88
C LEU A 45 2.63 -12.16 -8.06
N CYS A 46 3.12 -13.39 -7.94
CA CYS A 46 3.89 -14.05 -8.98
C CYS A 46 2.96 -14.68 -10.04
N GLN A 47 3.30 -14.50 -11.32
CA GLN A 47 2.54 -15.07 -12.45
C GLN A 47 2.96 -16.52 -12.78
N SER A 48 4.10 -16.98 -12.25
CA SER A 48 4.65 -18.33 -12.37
C SER A 48 4.79 -18.96 -10.98
N PRO A 49 4.95 -20.30 -10.85
CA PRO A 49 5.35 -20.90 -9.57
C PRO A 49 6.56 -20.14 -9.02
N GLY A 50 6.34 -19.52 -7.87
CA GLY A 50 7.11 -18.37 -7.42
C GLY A 50 8.51 -18.73 -6.92
N PRO A 51 9.44 -17.77 -6.96
CA PRO A 51 10.72 -17.87 -6.25
C PRO A 51 10.50 -17.78 -4.75
N VAL A 52 11.46 -18.33 -3.99
CA VAL A 52 11.64 -17.95 -2.59
C VAL A 52 12.54 -16.72 -2.58
N PHE A 53 11.95 -15.53 -2.46
CA PHE A 53 12.73 -14.31 -2.24
C PHE A 53 13.09 -14.19 -0.76
N SER A 54 14.37 -13.94 -0.49
CA SER A 54 14.85 -13.52 0.82
C SER A 54 14.72 -12.01 1.01
N ALA A 55 14.87 -11.50 2.24
CA ALA A 55 14.85 -10.06 2.50
C ALA A 55 15.91 -9.30 1.67
N SER A 56 17.10 -9.87 1.52
CA SER A 56 18.18 -9.27 0.71
C SER A 56 17.86 -9.24 -0.78
N ASP A 57 17.06 -10.18 -1.28
CA ASP A 57 16.56 -10.16 -2.65
C ASP A 57 15.58 -9.01 -2.86
N ILE A 58 14.68 -8.78 -1.89
CA ILE A 58 13.74 -7.66 -1.91
C ILE A 58 14.50 -6.33 -1.80
N ASP A 59 15.49 -6.22 -0.91
CA ASP A 59 16.36 -5.03 -0.84
C ASP A 59 17.05 -4.72 -2.16
N SER A 60 17.62 -5.76 -2.79
CA SER A 60 18.27 -5.60 -4.09
C SER A 60 17.29 -5.14 -5.17
N PHE A 61 16.05 -5.65 -5.14
CA PHE A 61 15.00 -5.22 -6.04
C PHE A 61 14.58 -3.75 -5.79
N VAL A 62 14.31 -3.37 -4.54
CA VAL A 62 13.88 -2.02 -4.16
C VAL A 62 14.98 -0.99 -4.48
N ARG A 63 16.24 -1.31 -4.20
CA ARG A 63 17.38 -0.46 -4.62
C ARG A 63 17.48 -0.32 -6.13
N LYS A 64 17.19 -1.38 -6.89
CA LYS A 64 17.23 -1.35 -8.35
C LYS A 64 16.17 -0.42 -8.93
N ILE A 65 14.95 -0.39 -8.39
CA ILE A 65 13.88 0.52 -8.86
C ILE A 65 14.14 1.99 -8.47
N TYR A 66 14.94 2.23 -7.43
CA TYR A 66 15.35 3.55 -6.94
C TYR A 66 16.69 4.07 -7.49
N ASN A 67 17.33 3.38 -8.44
CA ASN A 67 18.67 3.73 -8.94
C ASN A 67 19.76 3.77 -7.84
N SER A 68 19.70 2.86 -6.86
CA SER A 68 20.68 2.57 -5.79
C SER A 68 21.12 3.69 -4.83
N SER A 69 21.32 4.94 -5.26
CA SER A 69 21.80 6.05 -4.41
C SER A 69 20.72 6.69 -3.56
N ASP A 70 19.46 6.61 -4.01
CA ASP A 70 18.34 7.39 -3.43
C ASP A 70 17.33 6.49 -2.70
N CYS A 71 17.71 5.23 -2.42
CA CYS A 71 16.82 4.23 -1.85
C CYS A 71 16.83 4.29 -0.32
N GLU A 72 15.85 4.98 0.26
CA GLU A 72 15.66 5.07 1.72
C GLU A 72 14.74 3.96 2.28
N TRP A 73 14.44 2.95 1.47
CA TRP A 73 13.58 1.84 1.85
C TRP A 73 14.36 0.53 1.93
N SER A 74 14.14 -0.20 3.01
CA SER A 74 14.74 -1.51 3.26
C SER A 74 13.68 -2.54 3.65
N CYS A 75 13.94 -3.80 3.36
CA CYS A 75 13.07 -4.92 3.65
C CYS A 75 13.31 -5.41 5.07
N SER A 76 12.35 -5.17 5.96
CA SER A 76 12.41 -5.63 7.35
C SER A 76 11.87 -7.05 7.52
N ARG A 77 10.92 -7.47 6.66
CA ARG A 77 10.30 -8.79 6.75
C ARG A 77 9.86 -9.33 5.40
N VAL A 78 10.04 -10.65 5.21
CA VAL A 78 9.47 -11.41 4.10
C VAL A 78 8.78 -12.66 4.64
N SER A 79 7.59 -12.95 4.14
CA SER A 79 6.89 -14.19 4.43
C SER A 79 6.12 -14.67 3.21
N MET A 80 6.11 -15.98 2.96
CA MET A 80 5.40 -16.59 1.84
C MET A 80 4.06 -17.15 2.32
N ASP A 81 3.00 -16.83 1.59
CA ASP A 81 1.69 -17.45 1.72
C ASP A 81 1.45 -18.35 0.49
N GLU A 82 1.42 -19.66 0.76
CA GLU A 82 1.20 -20.69 -0.26
C GLU A 82 -0.30 -20.97 -0.50
N ASP A 83 -1.18 -20.51 0.40
CA ASP A 83 -2.63 -20.74 0.36
C ASP A 83 -3.41 -19.45 0.02
N HIS A 84 -2.74 -18.48 -0.62
CA HIS A 84 -3.34 -17.19 -0.95
C HIS A 84 -4.58 -17.36 -1.84
N GLN A 85 -5.75 -17.00 -1.30
CA GLN A 85 -7.00 -17.04 -2.05
C GLN A 85 -7.06 -15.87 -3.04
N GLY A 86 -6.61 -16.04 -4.29
CA GLY A 86 -6.66 -14.99 -5.34
C GLY A 86 -6.11 -15.45 -6.69
N GLN A 87 -5.93 -14.52 -7.64
CA GLN A 87 -5.39 -14.84 -8.98
C GLN A 87 -3.91 -15.28 -9.00
N GLY A 88 -3.19 -15.17 -7.87
CA GLY A 88 -1.82 -15.64 -7.72
C GLY A 88 -1.76 -16.99 -7.01
N ARG A 89 -0.99 -17.95 -7.54
CA ARG A 89 -0.80 -19.28 -6.91
C ARG A 89 0.10 -19.26 -5.66
N LYS A 90 0.85 -18.18 -5.46
CA LYS A 90 1.68 -17.89 -4.27
C LYS A 90 1.75 -16.38 -4.10
N ALA A 91 1.69 -15.91 -2.86
CA ALA A 91 1.84 -14.51 -2.50
C ALA A 91 3.05 -14.34 -1.59
N ILE A 92 3.93 -13.38 -1.90
CA ILE A 92 5.06 -13.05 -1.03
C ILE A 92 4.72 -11.74 -0.34
N HIS A 93 4.44 -11.81 0.95
CA HIS A 93 4.23 -10.64 1.79
C HIS A 93 5.60 -10.05 2.14
N VAL A 94 5.72 -8.75 1.93
CA VAL A 94 6.93 -7.99 2.23
C VAL A 94 6.57 -6.79 3.09
N GLU A 95 7.43 -6.52 4.05
CA GLU A 95 7.38 -5.31 4.86
C GLU A 95 8.60 -4.46 4.49
N LEU A 96 8.35 -3.22 4.11
CA LEU A 96 9.38 -2.24 3.76
C LEU A 96 9.37 -1.12 4.79
N GLU A 97 10.50 -0.89 5.42
CA GLU A 97 10.72 0.14 6.43
C GLU A 97 11.56 1.27 5.84
N HIS A 98 11.14 2.50 6.09
CA HIS A 98 11.86 3.70 5.69
C HIS A 98 12.97 4.01 6.70
N GLU A 99 14.17 4.32 6.23
CA GLU A 99 15.36 4.47 7.09
C GLU A 99 15.22 5.65 8.07
N ASN A 100 14.70 6.79 7.61
CA ASN A 100 14.68 8.04 8.41
C ASN A 100 13.29 8.55 8.79
N MET A 101 12.22 8.03 8.19
CA MET A 101 10.86 8.58 8.37
C MET A 101 10.16 7.88 9.53
N LEU A 102 9.52 8.65 10.42
CA LEU A 102 8.75 8.11 11.54
C LEU A 102 7.29 7.85 11.14
N TYR A 103 6.67 6.88 11.80
CA TYR A 103 5.26 6.52 11.58
C TYR A 103 4.31 7.71 11.85
N ASP A 104 4.61 8.53 12.86
CA ASP A 104 3.77 9.66 13.28
C ASP A 104 4.13 10.99 12.58
N ASP A 105 5.05 10.98 11.62
CA ASP A 105 5.43 12.19 10.90
C ASP A 105 4.28 12.69 10.01
N LEU A 106 4.00 14.00 10.05
CA LEU A 106 2.97 14.64 9.23
C LEU A 106 3.25 14.55 7.72
N LEU A 107 4.51 14.39 7.34
CA LEU A 107 4.95 14.30 5.95
C LEU A 107 5.11 12.86 5.46
N ARG A 108 4.71 11.85 6.26
CA ARG A 108 4.82 10.42 5.92
C ARG A 108 4.17 10.02 4.59
N GLU A 109 3.18 10.78 4.11
CA GLU A 109 2.56 10.54 2.81
C GLU A 109 3.51 10.74 1.62
N LEU A 110 4.51 11.63 1.73
CA LEU A 110 5.43 11.93 0.65
C LEU A 110 6.27 10.72 0.23
N PRO A 111 7.01 10.05 1.14
CA PRO A 111 7.77 8.86 0.76
C PRO A 111 6.86 7.70 0.34
N ILE A 112 5.64 7.57 0.89
CA ILE A 112 4.66 6.58 0.44
C ILE A 112 4.30 6.81 -1.03
N ARG A 113 4.01 8.04 -1.43
CA ARG A 113 3.67 8.36 -2.83
C ARG A 113 4.85 8.09 -3.75
N GLU A 114 6.07 8.43 -3.34
CA GLU A 114 7.27 8.18 -4.16
C GLU A 114 7.50 6.67 -4.37
N ILE A 115 7.39 5.84 -3.32
CA ILE A 115 7.56 4.40 -3.49
C ILE A 115 6.44 3.78 -4.32
N CYS A 116 5.20 4.21 -4.16
CA CYS A 116 4.10 3.72 -4.99
C CYS A 116 4.39 3.93 -6.49
N LYS A 117 4.94 5.08 -6.90
CA LYS A 117 5.30 5.33 -8.31
C LYS A 117 6.30 4.31 -8.86
N LYS A 118 7.21 3.83 -8.01
CA LYS A 118 8.24 2.85 -8.37
C LYS A 118 7.74 1.40 -8.37
N LEU A 119 6.75 1.10 -7.53
CA LEU A 119 6.20 -0.26 -7.37
C LEU A 119 5.11 -0.60 -8.40
N VAL A 120 4.57 0.39 -9.10
CA VAL A 120 3.53 0.21 -10.13
C VAL A 120 4.06 -0.56 -11.34
N GLY A 121 3.17 -1.28 -12.02
CA GLY A 121 3.49 -2.06 -13.22
C GLY A 121 3.92 -3.50 -12.98
N LEU A 122 4.40 -4.13 -14.06
CA LEU A 122 4.90 -5.51 -14.07
C LEU A 122 6.42 -5.53 -13.94
N HIS A 123 6.91 -6.13 -12.86
CA HIS A 123 8.33 -6.19 -12.54
C HIS A 123 8.97 -7.48 -13.03
N LYS A 124 10.19 -7.37 -13.55
CA LYS A 124 11.06 -8.50 -13.91
C LYS A 124 12.31 -8.51 -13.04
N PHE A 125 12.44 -9.53 -12.19
CA PHE A 125 13.59 -9.67 -11.31
C PHE A 125 13.97 -11.14 -11.13
N LYS A 126 15.27 -11.43 -11.27
CA LYS A 126 15.83 -12.80 -11.21
C LYS A 126 15.10 -13.84 -12.08
N GLY A 127 14.61 -13.42 -13.25
CA GLY A 127 13.88 -14.30 -14.18
C GLY A 127 12.38 -14.47 -13.85
N TYR A 128 11.87 -13.85 -12.79
CA TYR A 128 10.47 -13.90 -12.40
C TYR A 128 9.73 -12.63 -12.77
N CYS A 129 8.45 -12.79 -13.11
CA CYS A 129 7.51 -11.70 -13.37
C CYS A 129 6.49 -11.63 -12.24
N PHE A 130 6.37 -10.45 -11.61
CA PHE A 130 5.39 -10.23 -10.55
C PHE A 130 4.84 -8.81 -10.58
N ARG A 131 3.66 -8.66 -9.99
CA ARG A 131 3.04 -7.37 -9.70
C ARG A 131 3.01 -7.16 -8.20
N ILE A 132 3.05 -5.90 -7.80
CA ILE A 132 3.03 -5.51 -6.39
C ILE A 132 1.66 -4.91 -6.08
N VAL A 133 0.99 -5.45 -5.07
CA VAL A 133 -0.32 -5.04 -4.58
C VAL A 133 -0.23 -4.76 -3.08
N PRO A 134 -1.15 -3.98 -2.49
CA PRO A 134 -1.19 -3.87 -1.04
C PRO A 134 -1.63 -5.19 -0.39
N GLU A 135 -1.35 -5.35 0.90
CA GLU A 135 -2.00 -6.40 1.71
C GLU A 135 -3.54 -6.20 1.68
N ARG A 136 -4.37 -7.21 1.97
CA ARG A 136 -5.85 -7.06 1.89
C ARG A 136 -6.46 -6.43 3.15
N GLY A 137 -7.53 -5.64 2.94
CA GLY A 137 -8.32 -4.92 3.95
C GLY A 137 -8.75 -5.76 5.16
N GLU A 138 -9.05 -7.04 4.92
CA GLU A 138 -9.53 -8.00 5.94
C GLU A 138 -8.61 -8.19 7.15
N LYS A 139 -7.31 -7.85 7.03
CA LYS A 139 -6.34 -8.03 8.12
C LYS A 139 -6.28 -6.87 9.12
N GLY A 140 -7.16 -5.87 9.00
CA GLY A 140 -7.18 -4.71 9.90
C GLY A 140 -5.96 -3.81 9.67
N LEU A 141 -5.95 -3.09 8.55
CA LEU A 141 -4.86 -2.17 8.23
C LEU A 141 -4.95 -0.87 9.02
N ASP A 142 -3.78 -0.38 9.43
CA ASP A 142 -3.60 0.93 10.03
C ASP A 142 -3.69 2.06 8.98
N GLU A 143 -3.68 3.32 9.43
CA GLU A 143 -3.79 4.49 8.57
C GLU A 143 -2.73 4.52 7.46
N VAL A 144 -1.49 4.12 7.78
CA VAL A 144 -0.40 4.05 6.81
C VAL A 144 -0.69 2.99 5.74
N GLY A 145 -1.17 1.81 6.15
CA GLY A 145 -1.60 0.76 5.24
C GLY A 145 -2.73 1.20 4.30
N GLN A 146 -3.68 2.00 4.81
CA GLN A 146 -4.75 2.58 3.99
C GLN A 146 -4.20 3.58 2.96
N VAL A 147 -3.36 4.53 3.40
CA VAL A 147 -2.73 5.52 2.49
C VAL A 147 -1.89 4.82 1.42
N PHE A 148 -1.05 3.86 1.81
CA PHE A 148 -0.24 3.08 0.88
C PHE A 148 -1.10 2.30 -0.11
N GLY A 149 -2.11 1.58 0.38
CA GLY A 149 -2.99 0.77 -0.47
C GLY A 149 -3.78 1.60 -1.48
N SER A 150 -4.39 2.69 -1.02
CA SER A 150 -5.10 3.63 -1.89
C SER A 150 -4.16 4.25 -2.92
N CYS A 151 -2.99 4.73 -2.50
CA CYS A 151 -2.03 5.34 -3.39
C CYS A 151 -1.54 4.37 -4.47
N LEU A 152 -1.15 3.16 -4.08
CA LEU A 152 -0.65 2.14 -5.01
C LEU A 152 -1.72 1.73 -6.04
N LEU A 153 -2.95 1.48 -5.59
CA LEU A 153 -4.04 1.10 -6.49
C LEU A 153 -4.40 2.20 -7.49
N LEU A 154 -4.42 3.45 -7.04
CA LEU A 154 -4.73 4.58 -7.93
C LEU A 154 -3.61 4.81 -8.95
N MET A 155 -2.35 4.56 -8.59
CA MET A 155 -1.26 4.63 -9.55
C MET A 155 -1.30 3.49 -10.57
N HIS A 156 -1.68 2.27 -10.18
CA HIS A 156 -1.94 1.19 -11.15
C HIS A 156 -3.10 1.54 -12.10
N LEU A 157 -4.17 2.15 -11.57
CA LEU A 157 -5.29 2.62 -12.40
C LEU A 157 -4.83 3.70 -13.40
N ARG A 158 -4.00 4.63 -12.94
CA ARG A 158 -3.40 5.68 -13.79
C ARG A 158 -2.49 5.11 -14.86
N GLU A 159 -1.62 4.16 -14.53
CA GLU A 159 -0.75 3.49 -15.50
C GLU A 159 -1.58 2.78 -16.59
N LEU A 160 -2.67 2.10 -16.20
CA LEU A 160 -3.58 1.49 -17.17
C LEU A 160 -4.25 2.55 -18.06
N TYR A 161 -4.65 3.68 -17.49
CA TYR A 161 -5.21 4.81 -18.23
C TYR A 161 -4.23 5.35 -19.27
N ASP A 162 -2.99 5.65 -18.87
CA ASP A 162 -1.96 6.20 -19.76
C ASP A 162 -1.66 5.24 -20.93
N ASN A 163 -1.63 3.93 -20.66
CA ASN A 163 -1.48 2.90 -21.69
C ASN A 163 -2.70 2.78 -22.64
N CYS A 164 -3.89 3.20 -22.22
CA CYS A 164 -5.09 3.22 -23.07
C CYS A 164 -5.12 4.41 -24.02
N VAL A 165 -4.68 5.59 -23.55
CA VAL A 165 -4.80 6.87 -24.27
C VAL A 165 -3.85 6.94 -25.47
N GLY A 166 -2.68 6.30 -25.39
CA GLY A 166 -1.68 6.33 -26.47
C GLY A 166 -2.09 5.63 -27.78
N ASP A 167 -3.19 4.88 -27.79
CA ASP A 167 -3.38 3.81 -28.77
C ASP A 167 -4.72 3.85 -29.53
N VAL A 168 -5.46 4.98 -29.53
CA VAL A 168 -6.73 5.07 -30.31
C VAL A 168 -7.09 6.47 -30.83
N SER A 169 -7.27 6.58 -32.15
CA SER A 169 -8.04 7.65 -32.81
C SER A 169 -9.50 7.20 -33.03
N GLY A 170 -10.45 7.73 -32.25
CA GLY A 170 -11.91 7.52 -32.42
C GLY A 170 -12.68 7.13 -31.16
N ASP A 171 -13.85 7.74 -30.91
CA ASP A 171 -14.53 7.71 -29.59
C ASP A 171 -15.22 6.39 -29.22
N GLU A 172 -15.82 5.65 -30.17
CA GLU A 172 -16.48 4.38 -29.83
C GLU A 172 -15.50 3.25 -29.48
N ARG A 173 -14.40 3.13 -30.25
CA ARG A 173 -13.32 2.18 -29.96
C ARG A 173 -12.62 2.51 -28.64
N ARG A 174 -12.55 3.80 -28.27
CA ARG A 174 -12.04 4.26 -26.97
C ARG A 174 -12.93 3.81 -25.81
N LEU A 175 -14.25 3.95 -25.93
CA LEU A 175 -15.19 3.57 -24.87
C LEU A 175 -15.18 2.06 -24.59
N ALA A 176 -15.17 1.23 -25.63
CA ALA A 176 -15.05 -0.23 -25.48
C ALA A 176 -13.72 -0.62 -24.81
N LYS A 177 -12.64 0.09 -25.12
CA LYS A 177 -11.33 -0.12 -24.51
C LYS A 177 -11.35 0.27 -23.03
N ILE A 178 -11.85 1.46 -22.67
CA ILE A 178 -11.98 1.88 -21.27
C ILE A 178 -12.75 0.83 -20.46
N ALA A 179 -13.89 0.34 -20.97
CA ALA A 179 -14.67 -0.70 -20.31
C ALA A 179 -13.86 -2.00 -20.10
N LEU A 180 -13.15 -2.47 -21.13
CA LEU A 180 -12.31 -3.66 -21.05
C LEU A 180 -11.18 -3.53 -20.02
N TYR A 181 -10.51 -2.37 -19.97
CA TYR A 181 -9.42 -2.14 -19.03
C TYR A 181 -9.93 -1.96 -17.60
N SER A 182 -11.06 -1.29 -17.40
CA SER A 182 -11.72 -1.22 -16.09
C SER A 182 -12.13 -2.62 -15.60
N GLU A 183 -12.68 -3.47 -16.48
CA GLU A 183 -13.03 -4.85 -16.13
C GLU A 183 -11.79 -5.68 -15.76
N ARG A 184 -10.71 -5.58 -16.55
CA ARG A 184 -9.43 -6.23 -16.21
C ARG A 184 -8.88 -5.76 -14.87
N PHE A 185 -8.88 -4.45 -14.63
CA PHE A 185 -8.43 -3.89 -13.36
C PHE A 185 -9.29 -4.37 -12.19
N THR A 186 -10.62 -4.38 -12.32
CA THR A 186 -11.50 -4.92 -11.28
C THR A 186 -11.28 -6.42 -11.06
N ASN A 187 -11.04 -7.20 -12.11
CA ASN A 187 -10.77 -8.63 -11.96
C ASN A 187 -9.44 -8.92 -11.25
N GLU A 188 -8.41 -8.12 -11.53
CA GLU A 188 -7.07 -8.30 -10.94
C GLU A 188 -6.96 -7.68 -9.54
N PHE A 189 -7.47 -6.46 -9.37
CA PHE A 189 -7.28 -5.65 -8.17
C PHE A 189 -8.53 -5.52 -7.29
N GLY A 190 -9.68 -6.08 -7.70
CA GLY A 190 -10.96 -5.92 -7.00
C GLY A 190 -10.95 -6.38 -5.54
N GLY A 191 -10.22 -7.46 -5.24
CA GLY A 191 -10.03 -7.95 -3.86
C GLY A 191 -9.09 -7.08 -3.00
N TYR A 192 -8.40 -6.12 -3.61
CA TYR A 192 -7.59 -5.11 -2.91
C TYR A 192 -8.29 -3.75 -2.89
N ALA A 193 -9.27 -3.51 -3.76
CA ALA A 193 -10.00 -2.24 -3.84
C ALA A 193 -10.83 -1.90 -2.57
N GLU A 194 -10.82 -2.75 -1.55
CA GLU A 194 -11.31 -2.42 -0.20
C GLU A 194 -10.63 -1.17 0.40
N PHE A 195 -9.41 -0.82 -0.03
CA PHE A 195 -8.71 0.40 0.37
C PHE A 195 -9.36 1.69 -0.13
N LEU A 196 -10.06 1.61 -1.26
CA LEU A 196 -10.49 2.80 -1.97
C LEU A 196 -11.84 3.28 -1.43
N SER A 197 -11.82 4.38 -0.67
CA SER A 197 -13.03 5.17 -0.48
C SER A 197 -13.38 5.91 -1.78
N ASN A 198 -14.66 6.24 -1.98
CA ASN A 198 -15.05 7.04 -3.14
C ASN A 198 -14.33 8.40 -3.14
N GLU A 199 -14.02 8.94 -1.96
CA GLU A 199 -13.27 10.19 -1.79
C GLU A 199 -11.81 10.06 -2.18
N ASP A 200 -11.16 8.93 -1.88
CA ASP A 200 -9.76 8.67 -2.28
C ASP A 200 -9.63 8.50 -3.79
N ILE A 201 -10.61 7.84 -4.42
CA ILE A 201 -10.66 7.71 -5.88
C ILE A 201 -10.80 9.09 -6.51
N VAL A 202 -11.70 9.93 -5.99
CA VAL A 202 -11.91 11.30 -6.49
C VAL A 202 -10.71 12.20 -6.18
N ARG A 203 -10.05 12.06 -5.03
CA ARG A 203 -8.90 12.91 -4.66
C ARG A 203 -7.62 12.51 -5.38
N GLY A 204 -7.33 11.20 -5.47
CA GLY A 204 -6.10 10.71 -6.08
C GLY A 204 -6.13 10.76 -7.61
N VAL A 205 -7.32 10.82 -8.22
CA VAL A 205 -7.47 10.86 -9.68
C VAL A 205 -8.11 12.18 -10.17
N GLY A 206 -8.96 12.82 -9.38
CA GLY A 206 -9.74 14.01 -9.75
C GLY A 206 -9.00 15.35 -9.69
N ALA A 207 -7.68 15.35 -9.51
CA ALA A 207 -6.87 16.54 -9.77
C ALA A 207 -6.54 16.74 -11.27
N MET A 208 -7.02 15.86 -12.15
CA MET A 208 -6.81 15.95 -13.58
C MET A 208 -8.12 16.32 -14.28
N GLU A 209 -8.14 17.47 -14.96
CA GLU A 209 -9.22 17.92 -15.86
C GLU A 209 -9.28 17.07 -17.14
N ASP A 210 -9.21 15.73 -17.02
CA ASP A 210 -9.28 14.80 -18.14
C ASP A 210 -10.63 14.06 -18.14
N PRO A 211 -11.54 14.38 -19.09
CA PRO A 211 -12.85 13.73 -19.20
C PRO A 211 -12.78 12.21 -19.36
N LYS A 212 -11.70 11.66 -19.91
CA LYS A 212 -11.55 10.22 -20.16
C LYS A 212 -11.20 9.48 -18.87
N LEU A 213 -10.34 10.08 -18.05
CA LEU A 213 -9.98 9.54 -16.75
C LEU A 213 -11.18 9.57 -15.80
N ALA A 214 -11.97 10.65 -15.83
CA ALA A 214 -13.24 10.74 -15.12
C ALA A 214 -14.20 9.60 -15.50
N ARG A 215 -14.31 9.28 -16.79
CA ARG A 215 -15.17 8.18 -17.27
C ARG A 215 -14.67 6.78 -16.87
N MET A 216 -13.35 6.58 -16.86
CA MET A 216 -12.73 5.32 -16.41
C MET A 216 -12.96 5.08 -14.91
N ILE A 217 -12.88 6.14 -14.10
CA ILE A 217 -13.24 6.11 -12.68
C ILE A 217 -14.71 5.73 -12.50
N GLU A 218 -15.62 6.36 -13.24
CA GLU A 218 -17.07 6.10 -13.12
C GLU A 218 -17.40 4.62 -13.40
N ILE A 219 -16.80 4.06 -14.46
CA ILE A 219 -16.97 2.64 -14.81
C ILE A 219 -16.35 1.75 -13.72
N PHE A 220 -15.15 2.08 -13.25
CA PHE A 220 -14.50 1.35 -12.16
C PHE A 220 -15.35 1.36 -10.89
N GLN A 221 -15.91 2.51 -10.49
CA GLN A 221 -16.78 2.64 -9.32
C GLN A 221 -18.06 1.81 -9.46
N ARG A 222 -18.64 1.74 -10.65
CA ARG A 222 -19.80 0.88 -10.92
C ARG A 222 -19.43 -0.59 -10.77
N LEU A 223 -18.36 -1.04 -11.44
CA LEU A 223 -17.89 -2.43 -11.38
C LEU A 223 -17.46 -2.84 -9.97
N HIS A 224 -16.84 -1.93 -9.21
CA HIS A 224 -16.43 -2.16 -7.84
C HIS A 224 -17.64 -2.31 -6.90
N ARG A 225 -18.69 -1.51 -7.08
CA ARG A 225 -19.96 -1.69 -6.35
C ARG A 225 -20.59 -3.04 -6.65
N GLU A 226 -20.67 -3.42 -7.92
CA GLU A 226 -21.16 -4.74 -8.33
C GLU A 226 -20.32 -5.89 -7.77
N TYR A 227 -19.00 -5.71 -7.64
CA TYR A 227 -18.10 -6.67 -7.01
C TYR A 227 -18.35 -6.82 -5.51
N LYS A 228 -18.60 -5.71 -4.80
CA LYS A 228 -18.96 -5.71 -3.36
C LYS A 228 -20.34 -6.33 -3.10
N GLU A 229 -21.29 -6.14 -4.01
CA GLU A 229 -22.67 -6.63 -3.88
C GLU A 229 -22.83 -8.10 -4.31
N LYS A 230 -21.89 -8.66 -5.07
CA LYS A 230 -21.91 -10.09 -5.39
C LYS A 230 -21.65 -10.90 -4.12
N PRO A 231 -22.57 -11.79 -3.70
CA PRO A 231 -22.29 -12.69 -2.60
C PRO A 231 -21.07 -13.52 -2.98
N ARG A 232 -20.02 -13.47 -2.15
CA ARG A 232 -18.87 -14.35 -2.27
C ARG A 232 -19.42 -15.77 -2.30
N ARG A 233 -19.50 -16.38 -3.47
CA ARG A 233 -19.87 -17.79 -3.59
C ARG A 233 -18.81 -18.54 -2.79
N SER A 234 -19.18 -18.98 -1.59
CA SER A 234 -18.50 -20.04 -0.90
C SER A 234 -18.45 -21.19 -1.88
N VAL A 235 -17.27 -21.42 -2.46
CA VAL A 235 -17.01 -22.65 -3.18
C VAL A 235 -17.03 -23.72 -2.09
N LEU A 236 -18.22 -24.31 -1.93
CA LEU A 236 -18.44 -25.52 -1.17
C LEU A 236 -17.33 -26.50 -1.53
N LYS A 237 -16.56 -26.89 -0.52
CA LYS A 237 -15.72 -28.08 -0.58
C LYS A 237 -16.62 -29.23 -1.01
N VAL A 238 -16.40 -29.74 -2.22
CA VAL A 238 -16.89 -31.08 -2.57
C VAL A 238 -15.88 -32.03 -1.93
N THR A 239 -16.36 -32.67 -0.87
CA THR A 239 -15.78 -33.87 -0.22
C THR A 239 -15.51 -34.98 -1.22
#